data_AF-A0A660LA22-F1
#
_entry.id   AF-A0A660LA22-F1
#
_cell.length_a   1.000
_cell.length_b   1.000
_cell.length_c   1.000
_cell.angle_alpha   90.00
_cell.angle_beta   90.00
_cell.angle_gamma   90.00
#
_symmetry.space_group_name_H-M   'P 1'
#
loop_
_entity.id
_entity.type
_entity.pdbx_description
1 polymer ?
#
loop_
_entity_poly.entity_id
_entity_poly.type
_entity_poly.pdbx_seq_one_letter_code
_entity_poly.pdbx_strand_id
1 'polypeptide(L)'
;MNHAQIDRLLSSVPAATEQRHVRRVEGYAYTARRVEVRIADLRCELERALRAVDDAVPQGHADDAADQALVLAQQLDSLERIQPRVDSWLRVAIGAVADDQGTEPFGEGPTA
;
A
#
# COMPACT_ATOMS: atom_id res chain seq x y z
N MET A 1 4.04 4.43 1.70
CA MET A 1 5.30 3.67 1.78
C MET A 1 5.73 3.35 0.36
N ASN A 2 7.04 3.33 0.06
CA ASN A 2 7.52 3.01 -1.28
C ASN A 2 8.02 1.55 -1.40
N HIS A 3 8.22 1.06 -2.63
CA HIS A 3 8.67 -0.31 -2.91
C HIS A 3 9.91 -0.70 -2.10
N ALA A 4 10.93 0.15 -2.06
CA ALA A 4 12.16 -0.12 -1.30
C ALA A 4 11.94 -0.21 0.22
N GLN A 5 10.92 0.47 0.77
CA GLN A 5 10.53 0.32 2.17
C GLN A 5 9.76 -0.98 2.39
N ILE A 6 8.89 -1.38 1.46
CA ILE A 6 8.19 -2.67 1.50
C ILE A 6 9.19 -3.82 1.48
N ASP A 7 10.18 -3.77 0.60
CA ASP A 7 11.21 -4.82 0.47
C ASP A 7 12.06 -4.94 1.73
N ARG A 8 12.44 -3.81 2.32
CA ARG A 8 13.15 -3.78 3.62
C ARG A 8 12.31 -4.39 4.73
N LEU A 9 11.02 -4.09 4.80
CA LEU A 9 10.12 -4.69 5.77
C LEU A 9 9.96 -6.21 5.56
N LEU A 10 9.88 -6.67 4.31
CA LEU A 10 9.84 -8.11 4.03
C LEU A 10 11.15 -8.80 4.43
N SER A 11 12.29 -8.14 4.25
CA SER A 11 13.59 -8.69 4.63
C SER A 11 13.79 -8.87 6.13
N SER A 12 12.97 -8.22 6.97
CA SER A 12 13.00 -8.40 8.43
C SER A 12 12.17 -9.59 8.90
N VAL A 13 11.46 -10.31 8.02
CA VAL A 13 10.73 -11.53 8.37
C VAL A 13 11.75 -12.66 8.59
N PRO A 14 11.80 -13.29 9.77
CA PRO A 14 12.72 -14.39 10.04
C PRO A 14 12.52 -15.59 9.10
N ALA A 15 13.61 -16.24 8.71
CA ALA A 15 13.55 -17.42 7.83
C ALA A 15 12.80 -18.62 8.46
N ALA A 16 12.74 -18.68 9.81
CA ALA A 16 12.05 -19.72 10.56
C ALA A 16 10.54 -19.47 10.75
N THR A 17 10.00 -18.33 10.26
CA THR A 17 8.57 -18.04 10.33
C THR A 17 7.75 -19.09 9.62
N GLU A 18 6.63 -19.52 10.22
CA GLU A 18 5.76 -20.50 9.57
C GLU A 18 5.22 -19.98 8.23
N GLN A 19 5.13 -20.89 7.25
CA GLN A 19 4.74 -20.54 5.88
C GLN A 19 3.38 -19.84 5.78
N ARG A 20 2.44 -20.14 6.69
CA ARG A 20 1.12 -19.47 6.73
C ARG A 20 1.26 -17.97 7.01
N HIS A 21 2.17 -17.59 7.91
CA HIS A 21 2.42 -16.21 8.32
C HIS A 21 3.17 -15.46 7.23
N VAL A 22 4.15 -16.10 6.59
CA VAL A 22 4.86 -15.58 5.41
C VAL A 22 3.88 -15.22 4.29
N ARG A 23 3.00 -16.16 3.89
CA ARG A 23 2.00 -15.91 2.85
C ARG A 23 1.06 -14.75 3.19
N ARG A 24 0.70 -14.61 4.46
CA ARG A 24 -0.15 -13.49 4.92
C ARG A 24 0.54 -12.15 4.75
N VAL A 25 1.81 -12.06 5.17
CA VAL A 25 2.64 -10.85 5.01
C VAL A 25 2.85 -10.53 3.52
N GLU A 26 3.15 -11.52 2.69
CA GLU A 26 3.28 -11.35 1.24
C GLU A 26 1.99 -10.81 0.60
N GLY A 27 0.81 -11.26 1.04
CA GLY A 27 -0.48 -10.74 0.55
C GLY A 27 -0.71 -9.26 0.88
N TYR A 28 -0.34 -8.83 2.10
CA TYR A 28 -0.37 -7.41 2.46
C TYR A 28 0.66 -6.60 1.67
N ALA A 29 1.87 -7.12 1.47
CA ALA A 29 2.91 -6.46 0.70
C ALA A 29 2.51 -6.31 -0.78
N TYR A 30 1.94 -7.35 -1.37
CA TYR A 30 1.38 -7.29 -2.73
C TYR A 30 0.34 -6.18 -2.87
N THR A 31 -0.56 -6.06 -1.90
CA THR A 31 -1.59 -5.01 -1.90
C THR A 31 -0.96 -3.62 -1.77
N ALA A 32 -0.01 -3.43 -0.85
CA ALA A 32 0.70 -2.17 -0.66
C ALA A 32 1.45 -1.71 -1.93
N ARG A 33 2.16 -2.63 -2.59
CA ARG A 33 2.84 -2.38 -3.87
C ARG A 33 1.86 -1.94 -4.96
N ARG A 34 0.72 -2.65 -5.09
CA ARG A 34 -0.30 -2.29 -6.09
C ARG A 34 -0.91 -0.92 -5.85
N VAL A 35 -1.16 -0.56 -4.59
CA VAL A 35 -1.68 0.77 -4.24
C VAL A 35 -0.66 1.84 -4.60
N GLU A 36 0.62 1.66 -4.28
CA GLU A 36 1.68 2.60 -4.66
C GLU A 36 1.78 2.78 -6.18
N VAL A 37 1.84 1.67 -6.93
CA VAL A 37 1.91 1.71 -8.40
C VAL A 37 0.70 2.42 -8.98
N ARG A 38 -0.52 2.10 -8.51
CA ARG A 38 -1.73 2.73 -9.04
C ARG A 38 -1.80 4.22 -8.71
N ILE A 39 -1.31 4.65 -7.55
CA ILE A 39 -1.21 6.08 -7.19
C ILE A 39 -0.26 6.80 -8.16
N ALA A 40 0.91 6.20 -8.46
CA ALA A 40 1.85 6.77 -9.42
C ALA A 40 1.22 6.89 -10.83
N ASP A 41 0.55 5.84 -11.29
CA ASP A 41 -0.14 5.83 -12.58
C ASP A 41 -1.25 6.90 -12.62
N LEU A 42 -2.09 6.99 -11.58
CA LEU A 42 -3.16 7.98 -11.50
C LEU A 42 -2.64 9.42 -11.49
N ARG A 43 -1.49 9.68 -10.87
CA ARG A 43 -0.87 11.02 -10.94
C ARG A 43 -0.46 11.38 -12.36
N CYS A 44 0.14 10.44 -13.09
CA CYS A 44 0.50 10.64 -14.50
C CYS A 44 -0.74 10.77 -15.40
N GLU A 45 -1.79 9.96 -15.16
CA GLU A 45 -3.07 10.03 -15.88
C GLU A 45 -3.75 11.38 -15.62
N LEU A 46 -3.81 11.84 -14.37
CA LEU A 46 -4.41 13.11 -13.98
C LEU A 46 -3.65 14.30 -14.59
N GLU A 47 -2.32 14.29 -14.57
CA GLU A 47 -1.52 15.35 -15.21
C GLU A 47 -1.83 15.47 -16.70
N ARG A 48 -1.97 14.33 -17.40
CA ARG A 48 -2.35 14.32 -18.82
C ARG A 48 -3.79 14.81 -19.02
N ALA A 49 -4.71 14.42 -18.15
CA ALA A 49 -6.10 14.86 -18.23
C ALA A 49 -6.23 16.38 -18.02
N LEU A 50 -5.51 16.95 -17.06
CA LEU A 50 -5.48 18.40 -16.83
C LEU A 50 -4.94 19.17 -18.04
N ARG A 51 -3.87 18.67 -18.69
CA ARG A 51 -3.40 19.27 -19.95
C ARG A 51 -4.45 19.21 -21.06
N ALA A 52 -5.18 18.10 -21.16
CA ALA A 52 -6.26 17.97 -22.15
C ALA A 52 -7.40 18.97 -21.87
N VAL A 53 -7.67 19.30 -20.60
CA VAL A 53 -8.61 20.39 -20.25
C VAL A 53 -8.09 21.73 -20.76
N ASP A 54 -6.82 22.06 -20.46
CA ASP A 54 -6.20 23.31 -20.91
C ASP A 54 -6.24 23.47 -22.44
N ASP A 55 -6.04 22.37 -23.18
CA ASP A 55 -6.11 22.36 -24.65
C ASP A 55 -7.54 22.49 -25.19
N ALA A 56 -8.55 22.01 -24.46
CA ALA A 56 -9.95 22.01 -24.86
C ALA A 56 -10.69 23.32 -24.52
N VAL A 57 -10.23 24.06 -23.51
CA VAL A 57 -10.83 25.36 -23.10
C VAL A 57 -10.91 26.36 -24.25
N PRO A 58 -9.84 26.62 -25.03
CA PRO A 58 -9.89 27.54 -26.18
C PRO A 58 -10.86 27.10 -27.28
N GLN A 59 -11.16 25.80 -27.35
CA GLN A 59 -12.01 25.20 -28.37
C GLN A 59 -13.50 25.14 -27.94
N GLY A 60 -13.80 25.55 -26.70
CA GLY A 60 -15.17 25.63 -26.17
C GLY A 60 -15.81 24.28 -25.85
N HIS A 61 -15.02 23.21 -25.66
CA HIS A 61 -15.51 21.85 -25.41
C HIS A 61 -14.74 21.15 -24.26
N ALA A 62 -14.48 21.89 -23.19
CA ALA A 62 -13.68 21.40 -22.06
C ALA A 62 -14.44 20.46 -21.10
N ASP A 63 -15.77 20.40 -21.18
CA ASP A 63 -16.61 19.72 -20.19
C ASP A 63 -16.26 18.24 -20.03
N ASP A 64 -16.16 17.49 -21.13
CA ASP A 64 -15.81 16.06 -21.10
C ASP A 64 -14.40 15.81 -20.54
N ALA A 65 -13.44 16.69 -20.88
CA ALA A 65 -12.07 16.60 -20.37
C ALA A 65 -12.02 16.92 -18.87
N ALA A 66 -12.81 17.88 -18.42
CA ALA A 66 -12.90 18.29 -17.02
C ALA A 66 -13.55 17.18 -16.17
N ASP A 67 -14.61 16.56 -16.67
CA ASP A 67 -15.26 15.42 -16.01
C ASP A 67 -14.30 14.24 -15.85
N GLN A 68 -13.53 13.93 -16.90
CA GLN A 68 -12.51 12.88 -16.82
C GLN A 68 -11.41 13.21 -15.80
N ALA A 69 -10.94 14.46 -15.76
CA ALA A 69 -9.95 14.90 -14.77
C ALA A 69 -10.50 14.81 -13.34
N LEU A 70 -11.77 15.17 -13.13
CA LEU A 70 -12.44 15.05 -11.83
C LEU A 70 -12.56 13.60 -11.36
N VAL A 71 -12.92 12.67 -12.25
CA VAL A 71 -12.97 11.24 -11.93
C VAL A 71 -11.60 10.71 -11.50
N LEU A 72 -10.54 11.06 -12.24
CA LEU A 72 -9.17 10.67 -11.91
C LEU A 72 -8.71 11.25 -10.56
N ALA A 73 -9.04 12.52 -10.29
CA ALA A 73 -8.74 13.17 -9.02
C ALA A 73 -9.44 12.48 -7.82
N GLN A 74 -10.71 12.10 -7.98
CA GLN A 74 -11.46 11.36 -6.94
C GLN A 74 -10.87 9.98 -6.68
N GLN A 75 -10.47 9.26 -7.73
CA GLN A 75 -9.82 7.95 -7.58
C GLN A 75 -8.47 8.08 -6.87
N LEU A 76 -7.68 9.10 -7.23
CA LEU A 76 -6.39 9.38 -6.60
C LEU A 76 -6.55 9.72 -5.11
N ASP A 77 -7.44 10.66 -4.77
CA ASP A 77 -7.72 11.03 -3.37
C ASP A 77 -8.21 9.83 -2.56
N SER A 78 -9.07 9.00 -3.13
CA SER A 78 -9.55 7.79 -2.47
C SER A 78 -8.42 6.81 -2.16
N LEU A 79 -7.50 6.58 -3.10
CA LEU A 79 -6.34 5.71 -2.88
C LEU A 79 -5.34 6.30 -1.89
N GLU A 80 -5.06 7.59 -1.97
CA GLU A 80 -4.16 8.29 -1.05
C GLU A 80 -4.69 8.26 0.40
N ARG A 81 -6.02 8.30 0.60
CA ARG A 81 -6.64 8.15 1.93
C ARG A 81 -6.51 6.74 2.51
N ILE A 82 -6.57 5.69 1.68
CA ILE A 82 -6.46 4.31 2.18
C ILE A 82 -5.02 3.83 2.29
N GLN A 83 -4.07 4.42 1.55
CA GLN A 83 -2.67 4.00 1.54
C GLN A 83 -2.06 3.93 2.96
N PRO A 84 -2.23 4.93 3.86
CA PRO A 84 -1.70 4.83 5.22
C PRO A 84 -2.26 3.64 6.01
N ARG A 85 -3.52 3.25 5.74
CA ARG A 85 -4.15 2.09 6.40
C ARG A 85 -3.58 0.78 5.88
N VAL A 86 -3.39 0.68 4.56
CA VAL A 86 -2.74 -0.49 3.93
C VAL A 86 -1.30 -0.64 4.41
N ASP A 87 -0.55 0.47 4.47
CA ASP A 87 0.81 0.50 5.00
C ASP A 87 0.85 0.06 6.47
N SER A 88 -0.11 0.53 7.27
CA SER A 88 -0.24 0.15 8.67
C SER A 88 -0.52 -1.33 8.84
N TRP A 89 -1.43 -1.91 8.05
CA TRP A 89 -1.71 -3.34 8.08
C TRP A 89 -0.49 -4.19 7.75
N LEU A 90 0.33 -3.78 6.77
CA LEU A 90 1.59 -4.48 6.47
C LEU A 90 2.55 -4.43 7.67
N ARG A 91 2.73 -3.26 8.28
CA ARG A 91 3.60 -3.12 9.46
C ARG A 91 3.11 -3.96 10.64
N VAL A 92 1.82 -3.95 10.93
CA VAL A 92 1.21 -4.76 12.00
C VAL A 92 1.36 -6.25 11.70
N ALA A 93 1.15 -6.67 10.46
CA ALA A 93 1.32 -8.06 10.06
C ALA A 93 2.77 -8.54 10.25
N ILE A 94 3.75 -7.70 9.96
CA ILE A 94 5.17 -8.01 10.16
C ILE A 94 5.56 -7.98 11.64
N GLY A 95 5.07 -6.99 12.40
CA GLY A 95 5.29 -6.93 13.85
C GLY A 95 4.76 -8.17 14.56
N ALA A 96 3.53 -8.58 14.25
CA ALA A 96 2.94 -9.79 14.82
C ALA A 96 3.75 -11.06 14.52
N VAL A 97 4.44 -11.11 13.38
CA VAL A 97 5.30 -12.25 13.01
C VAL A 97 6.66 -12.20 13.70
N ALA A 98 7.20 -11.00 13.94
CA ALA A 98 8.43 -10.81 14.70
C ALA A 98 8.24 -11.13 16.20
N ASP A 99 7.08 -10.78 16.76
CA ASP A 99 6.76 -10.96 18.18
C ASP A 99 6.40 -12.42 18.53
N ASP A 100 5.90 -13.22 17.58
CA ASP A 100 5.51 -14.62 17.78
C ASP A 100 6.70 -15.54 18.13
N GLN A 101 7.93 -15.08 17.91
CA GLN A 101 9.15 -15.83 18.25
C GLN A 101 9.57 -15.71 19.72
N GLY A 102 8.82 -14.96 20.55
CA GLY A 102 9.19 -14.65 21.94
C GLY A 102 8.37 -15.35 23.03
N THR A 103 7.38 -16.16 22.70
CA THR A 103 6.62 -16.91 23.73
C THR A 103 7.12 -18.34 23.82
N GLU A 104 8.38 -18.51 24.22
CA GLU A 104 8.76 -19.75 24.91
C GLU A 104 7.88 -19.84 26.18
N PRO A 105 7.26 -21.00 26.50
CA PRO A 105 6.62 -21.16 27.79
C PRO A 105 7.71 -21.03 28.86
N PHE A 106 7.75 -19.89 29.54
CA PHE A 106 8.60 -19.71 30.72
C PHE A 106 8.36 -20.90 31.65
N GLY A 107 9.47 -21.53 32.04
CA GLY A 107 9.58 -22.87 32.59
C GLY A 107 8.54 -23.27 33.64
N GLU A 108 8.29 -24.58 33.67
CA GLU A 108 7.87 -25.29 34.87
C GLU A 108 8.63 -24.71 36.08
N GLY A 109 7.91 -24.03 36.97
CA GLY A 109 8.44 -23.64 38.27
C GLY A 109 8.88 -24.89 39.03
N PRO A 110 9.89 -24.79 39.90
CA PRO A 110 10.46 -25.95 40.57
C PRO A 110 9.38 -26.65 41.38
N THR A 111 9.18 -27.95 41.14
CA THR A 111 8.49 -28.83 42.06
C THR A 111 9.32 -28.92 43.33
N ALA A 112 8.84 -28.28 44.40
CA ALA A 112 9.25 -28.50 45.77
C ALA A 112 7.99 -28.77 46.61
#